data_AF-A0A7V8YP44-F1
#
_entry.id   AF-A0A7V8YP44-F1
#
_cell.length_a   1.000
_cell.length_b   1.000
_cell.length_c   1.000
_cell.angle_alpha   90.00
_cell.angle_beta   90.00
_cell.angle_gamma   90.00
#
_symmetry.space_group_name_H-M   'P 1'
#
loop_
_entity.id
_entity.type
_entity.pdbx_description
1 polymer ?
#
loop_
_entity_poly.entity_id
_entity_poly.type
_entity_poly.pdbx_seq_one_letter_code
_entity_poly.pdbx_strand_id
1 'polypeptide(L)' 'MTDRSGELVEQLRAIEEALRDLAYDRLRDAADGDADAAADEKRVLQARRAVERAIRALG' A
#
# COMPACT_ATOMS: atom_id res chain seq x y z
N MET A 1 23.77 4.93 -16.38
CA MET A 1 23.54 5.85 -15.26
C MET A 1 22.09 5.64 -14.84
N THR A 2 21.85 4.90 -13.76
CA THR A 2 20.49 4.57 -13.34
C THR A 2 19.76 5.86 -12.99
N ASP A 3 18.58 6.05 -13.57
CA ASP A 3 17.74 7.19 -13.21
C ASP A 3 17.27 7.00 -11.77
N ARG A 4 17.71 7.90 -10.88
CA ARG A 4 17.37 7.84 -9.45
C ARG A 4 15.85 7.86 -9.23
N SER A 5 15.10 8.48 -10.14
CA SER A 5 13.63 8.46 -10.11
C SER A 5 13.08 7.06 -10.40
N GLY A 6 13.70 6.33 -11.33
CA GLY A 6 13.35 4.93 -11.62
C GLY A 6 13.55 3.99 -10.43
N GLU A 7 14.67 4.12 -9.70
CA GLU A 7 14.91 3.36 -8.48
C GLU A 7 13.86 3.65 -7.40
N LEU A 8 13.45 4.91 -7.25
CA LEU A 8 12.39 5.29 -6.32
C LEU A 8 11.02 4.72 -6.73
N VAL A 9 10.71 4.70 -8.03
CA VAL A 9 9.49 4.08 -8.56
C VAL A 9 9.45 2.57 -8.26
N GLU A 10 10.56 1.86 -8.42
CA GLU A 10 10.64 0.43 -8.08
C GLU A 10 10.39 0.18 -6.59
N GLN A 11 11.00 0.99 -5.72
CA GLN A 11 10.78 0.89 -4.27
C GLN A 11 9.33 1.19 -3.90
N LEU A 12 8.72 2.21 -4.51
CA LEU A 12 7.31 2.54 -4.29
C LEU A 12 6.39 1.41 -4.77
N ARG A 13 6.72 0.72 -5.86
CA ARG A 13 5.94 -0.47 -6.31
C ARG A 13 6.01 -1.60 -5.30
N ALA A 14 7.18 -1.90 -4.74
CA ALA A 14 7.31 -2.91 -3.69
C ALA A 14 6.50 -2.54 -2.43
N ILE A 15 6.48 -1.25 -2.06
CA ILE A 15 5.66 -0.77 -0.94
C ILE A 15 4.17 -0.86 -1.28
N GLU A 16 3.74 -0.55 -2.50
CA GLU A 16 2.35 -0.66 -2.93
C GLU A 16 1.83 -2.10 -2.81
N GLU A 17 2.65 -3.06 -3.23
CA GLU A 17 2.37 -4.50 -3.11
C GLU A 17 2.27 -4.92 -1.63
N ALA A 18 3.24 -4.55 -0.79
CA ALA A 18 3.20 -4.86 0.63
C ALA A 18 1.97 -4.25 1.35
N LEU A 19 1.55 -3.04 0.96
CA LEU A 19 0.33 -2.41 1.47
C LEU A 19 -0.94 -3.13 0.99
N ARG A 20 -0.92 -3.74 -0.21
CA ARG A 20 -2.03 -4.55 -0.71
C ARG A 20 -2.18 -5.82 0.11
N ASP A 21 -1.08 -6.53 0.36
CA ASP A 21 -1.09 -7.75 1.16
C ASP A 21 -1.55 -7.46 2.59
N LEU A 22 -1.03 -6.39 3.20
CA LEU A 22 -1.45 -5.95 4.54
C LEU A 22 -2.95 -5.60 4.60
N ALA A 23 -3.51 -5.00 3.54
CA ALA A 23 -4.95 -4.73 3.50
C ALA A 23 -5.76 -6.03 3.44
N TYR A 24 -5.29 -7.04 2.70
CA TYR A 24 -5.94 -8.35 2.68
C TYR A 24 -5.90 -9.04 4.04
N ASP A 25 -4.78 -8.95 4.76
CA ASP A 25 -4.66 -9.49 6.12
C ASP A 25 -5.68 -8.81 7.05
N ARG A 26 -5.78 -7.47 7.04
CA ARG A 26 -6.76 -6.75 7.87
C ARG A 26 -8.20 -7.03 7.49
N LEU A 27 -8.49 -7.20 6.20
CA LEU A 27 -9.81 -7.61 5.74
C LEU A 27 -10.17 -9.00 6.29
N ARG A 28 -9.21 -9.92 6.34
CA ARG A 28 -9.40 -11.25 6.90
C ARG A 28 -9.64 -11.19 8.42
N ASP A 29 -8.82 -10.45 9.14
CA ASP A 29 -8.96 -10.27 10.60
C ASP A 29 -10.32 -9.66 10.96
N ALA A 30 -10.80 -8.69 10.16
CA ALA A 30 -12.12 -8.09 10.33
C ALA A 30 -13.25 -9.11 10.10
N ALA A 31 -13.10 -10.00 9.11
CA ALA A 31 -14.05 -11.08 8.85
C ALA A 31 -14.08 -12.12 9.99
N ASP A 32 -12.95 -12.31 10.68
CA ASP A 32 -12.81 -13.20 11.83
C ASP A 32 -13.28 -12.55 13.17
N GLY A 33 -13.73 -11.29 13.13
CA GLY A 33 -14.39 -10.62 14.25
C GLY A 33 -13.55 -9.59 14.99
N ASP A 34 -12.37 -9.22 14.47
CA ASP A 34 -11.60 -8.09 15.00
C ASP A 34 -12.28 -6.76 14.63
N ALA A 35 -12.81 -6.07 15.64
CA ALA A 35 -13.54 -4.81 15.48
C ALA A 35 -12.64 -3.64 15.02
N ASP A 36 -11.33 -3.69 15.30
CA ASP A 36 -10.39 -2.63 14.94
C ASP A 36 -9.78 -2.84 13.55
N ALA A 37 -9.78 -4.08 13.06
CA ALA A 37 -9.19 -4.46 11.77
C ALA A 37 -9.82 -3.74 10.56
N ALA A 38 -11.13 -3.45 10.59
CA ALA A 38 -11.79 -2.70 9.51
C ALA A 38 -11.32 -1.23 9.43
N ALA A 39 -11.04 -0.61 10.57
CA ALA A 39 -10.49 0.75 10.60
C ALA A 39 -9.04 0.74 10.11
N ASP A 40 -8.27 -0.28 10.47
CA ASP A 40 -6.91 -0.49 9.99
C ASP A 40 -6.84 -0.75 8.49
N GLU A 41 -7.66 -1.65 7.95
CA GLU A 41 -7.76 -1.92 6.50
C GLU A 41 -7.97 -0.61 5.73
N LYS A 42 -8.91 0.23 6.20
CA LYS A 42 -9.17 1.53 5.59
C LYS A 42 -7.94 2.45 5.59
N ARG A 43 -7.17 2.50 6.70
CA ARG A 43 -5.93 3.30 6.78
C ARG A 43 -4.87 2.76 5.81
N VAL A 44 -4.72 1.44 5.72
CA VAL A 44 -3.77 0.79 4.81
C VAL A 44 -4.12 1.09 3.34
N LEU A 45 -5.40 0.98 2.95
CA LEU A 45 -5.86 1.33 1.61
C LEU A 45 -5.64 2.81 1.27
N GLN A 46 -5.77 3.72 2.25
CA GLN A 46 -5.46 5.14 2.06
C GLN A 46 -3.97 5.36 1.80
N ALA A 47 -3.10 4.70 2.57
CA ALA A 47 -1.66 4.74 2.34
C ALA A 47 -1.29 4.19 0.96
N ARG A 48 -1.89 3.06 0.55
CA ARG A 48 -1.66 2.46 -0.78
C ARG A 48 -2.00 3.43 -1.91
N ARG A 49 -3.15 4.11 -1.83
CA ARG A 49 -3.55 5.13 -2.81
C ARG A 49 -2.59 6.31 -2.86
N ALA A 50 -1.99 6.70 -1.74
CA ALA A 50 -0.98 7.76 -1.72
C ALA A 50 0.30 7.33 -2.45
N VAL A 51 0.72 6.08 -2.26
CA VAL A 51 1.87 5.49 -2.98
C VAL A 51 1.57 5.38 -4.48
N GLU A 52 0.39 4.89 -4.87
CA GLU A 52 -0.03 4.85 -6.29
C GLU A 52 0.02 6.23 -6.95
N ARG A 53 -0.37 7.29 -6.23
CA ARG A 53 -0.27 8.68 -6.71
C ARG A 53 1.18 9.13 -6.87
N ALA A 54 2.05 8.77 -5.92
CA ALA A 54 3.48 9.09 -5.99
C ALA A 54 4.14 8.43 -7.20
N ILE A 55 3.86 7.15 -7.45
CA ILE A 55 4.34 6.42 -8.64
C ILE A 55 3.93 7.17 -9.92
N ARG A 56 2.64 7.51 -10.07
CA ARG A 56 2.13 8.22 -11.25
C ARG A 56 2.74 9.61 -11.43
N ALA A 57 3.14 10.28 -10.35
CA ALA A 57 3.75 11.60 -10.41
C ALA A 57 5.24 11.53 -10.82
N LEU A 58 5.90 10.40 -10.59
CA LEU A 58 7.32 10.19 -10.88
C LEU A 58 7.59 9.59 -12.26
N GLY A 59 6.60 8.97 -12.92
CA GLY A 59 6.72 8.48 -14.30
C GLY A 59 5.91 7.23 -14.59
#